data_AF-A0A6B1HVB7-F1
#
_entry.id   AF-A0A6B1HVB7-F1
#
_cell.length_a   1.000
_cell.length_b   1.000
_cell.length_c   1.000
_cell.angle_alpha   90.00
_cell.angle_beta   90.00
_cell.angle_gamma   90.00
#
_symmetry.space_group_name_H-M   'P 1'
#
loop_
_entity.id
_entity.type
_entity.pdbx_description
1 polymer ?
#
loop_
_entity_poly.entity_id
_entity_poly.type
_entity_poly.pdbx_seq_one_letter_code
_entity_poly.pdbx_strand_id
1 'polypeptide(L)'
;MIEQCLGQNALPRPSKPCGIPLTERRPMKTTIDIHDELLARARQYARNTGRSLRAVVEEGLRQVLPAPLSSSRYRLPDLSEGQIGAADPLAGYSWQELRGIIYGEPEEQ
;
A
#
# COMPACT_ATOMS: atom_id res chain seq x y z
N MET A 1 12.87 -26.65 -52.10
CA MET A 1 13.90 -25.78 -51.51
C MET A 1 13.33 -24.37 -51.44
N ILE A 2 12.60 -24.07 -50.37
CA ILE A 2 11.97 -22.79 -49.99
C ILE A 2 11.92 -22.88 -48.45
N GLU A 3 12.88 -22.31 -47.73
CA GLU A 3 12.86 -20.97 -47.11
C GLU A 3 12.00 -20.88 -45.83
N GLN A 4 12.65 -20.36 -44.78
CA GLN A 4 12.13 -19.55 -43.67
C GLN A 4 11.73 -20.21 -42.32
N CYS A 5 12.69 -20.13 -41.40
CA CYS A 5 12.65 -19.42 -40.12
C CYS A 5 11.29 -19.22 -39.40
N LEU A 6 11.11 -19.92 -38.28
CA LEU A 6 10.36 -19.48 -37.08
C LEU A 6 11.04 -20.16 -35.89
N GLY A 7 11.40 -19.55 -34.77
CA GLY A 7 11.16 -18.24 -34.20
C GLY A 7 11.54 -18.41 -32.73
N GLN A 8 12.62 -17.76 -32.32
CA GLN A 8 13.10 -17.75 -30.94
C GLN A 8 12.03 -17.12 -30.06
N ASN A 9 11.31 -17.89 -29.24
CA ASN A 9 10.47 -17.32 -28.19
C ASN A 9 11.29 -17.19 -26.91
N ALA A 10 11.94 -16.04 -26.84
CA ALA A 10 12.62 -15.50 -25.70
C ALA A 10 11.73 -15.49 -24.44
N LEU A 11 12.20 -16.10 -23.35
CA LEU A 11 12.01 -15.50 -22.03
C LEU A 11 12.68 -14.11 -22.08
N PRO A 12 12.19 -13.02 -21.44
CA PRO A 12 11.69 -13.04 -20.04
C PRO A 12 10.64 -11.96 -19.71
N ARG A 13 10.13 -11.94 -18.46
CA ARG A 13 10.25 -10.73 -17.60
C ARG A 13 10.41 -11.14 -16.13
N PRO A 14 11.47 -10.71 -15.44
CA PRO A 14 11.41 -10.63 -13.98
C PRO A 14 10.36 -9.57 -13.62
N SER A 15 9.43 -9.92 -12.74
CA SER A 15 8.59 -8.92 -12.06
C SER A 15 9.53 -7.95 -11.38
N LYS A 16 9.66 -6.74 -11.94
CA LYS A 16 10.30 -5.63 -11.23
C LYS A 16 9.57 -5.54 -9.88
N PRO A 17 10.25 -5.56 -8.73
CA PRO A 17 9.61 -5.05 -7.54
C PRO A 17 9.24 -3.60 -7.87
N CYS A 18 7.94 -3.32 -7.96
CA CYS A 18 7.44 -1.95 -7.88
C CYS A 18 7.68 -1.50 -6.43
N GLY A 19 8.95 -1.33 -6.08
CA GLY A 19 9.35 -0.56 -4.93
C GLY A 19 9.12 0.87 -5.32
N ILE A 20 7.87 1.34 -5.22
CA ILE A 20 7.64 2.75 -4.96
C ILE A 20 8.53 3.03 -3.74
N PRO A 21 9.55 3.91 -3.82
CA PRO A 21 10.27 4.27 -2.63
C PRO A 21 9.21 4.82 -1.69
N LEU A 22 9.00 4.15 -0.55
CA LEU A 22 8.14 4.65 0.50
C LEU A 22 8.70 6.02 0.84
N THR A 23 8.01 7.01 0.27
CA THR A 23 8.33 8.41 0.23
C THR A 23 8.95 8.82 1.54
N GLU A 24 10.12 9.44 1.45
CA GLU A 24 10.78 10.18 2.50
C GLU A 24 9.71 10.98 3.26
N ARG A 25 9.23 10.41 4.38
CA ARG A 25 8.07 10.94 5.11
C ARG A 25 8.57 12.18 5.82
N ARG A 26 8.50 13.33 5.12
CA ARG A 26 8.85 14.60 5.75
C ARG A 26 7.96 14.79 6.98
N PRO A 27 8.54 15.16 8.13
CA PRO A 27 7.76 15.43 9.31
C PRO A 27 6.75 16.55 9.05
N MET A 28 5.47 16.30 9.29
CA MET A 28 4.44 17.35 9.23
C MET A 28 4.55 18.27 10.45
N LYS A 29 4.25 19.55 10.23
CA LYS A 29 4.04 20.53 11.29
C LYS A 29 2.61 20.39 11.77
N THR A 30 2.43 20.15 13.05
CA THR A 30 1.13 20.09 13.71
C THR A 30 1.06 21.21 14.73
N THR A 31 -0.08 21.89 14.77
CA THR A 31 -0.41 22.84 15.84
C THR A 31 -1.33 22.11 16.81
N ILE A 32 -0.95 22.06 18.08
CA ILE A 32 -1.73 21.42 19.15
C ILE A 32 -1.77 22.37 20.34
N ASP A 33 -2.91 22.41 21.03
CA ASP A 33 -3.05 23.19 22.26
C ASP A 33 -2.46 22.41 23.43
N ILE A 34 -1.57 23.05 24.18
CA ILE A 34 -0.86 22.46 25.33
C ILE A 34 -0.88 23.46 26.48
N HIS A 35 -1.17 23.00 27.69
CA HIS A 35 -1.06 23.83 28.88
C HIS A 35 0.37 24.39 29.07
N ASP A 36 0.47 25.68 29.39
CA ASP A 36 1.75 26.39 29.53
C ASP A 36 2.71 25.73 30.51
N GLU A 37 2.20 25.19 31.63
CA GLU A 37 2.98 24.47 32.62
C GLU A 37 3.64 23.20 32.04
N LEU A 38 2.96 22.50 31.15
CA LEU A 38 3.51 21.32 30.48
C LEU A 38 4.54 21.72 29.42
N LEU A 39 4.26 22.78 28.66
CA LEU A 39 5.19 23.34 27.68
C LEU A 39 6.50 23.81 28.33
N ALA A 40 6.41 24.49 29.48
CA ALA A 40 7.57 24.95 30.24
C ALA A 40 8.45 23.77 30.72
N ARG A 41 7.83 22.74 31.28
CA ARG A 41 8.53 21.51 31.70
C ARG A 41 9.18 20.79 30.53
N ALA A 42 8.48 20.65 29.40
CA ALA A 42 9.02 20.02 28.20
C ALA A 42 10.23 20.79 27.63
N ARG A 43 10.18 22.13 27.64
CA ARG A 43 11.32 22.97 27.22
C ARG A 43 12.52 22.84 28.16
N GLN A 44 12.29 22.81 29.48
CA GLN A 44 13.37 22.59 30.45
C GLN A 44 14.03 21.23 30.23
N TYR A 45 13.22 20.18 30.06
CA TYR A 45 13.71 18.83 29.78
C TYR A 45 14.52 18.78 28.47
N ALA A 46 14.02 19.41 27.40
CA ALA A 46 14.72 19.50 26.12
C ALA A 46 16.10 20.16 26.26
N ARG A 47 16.19 21.28 27.00
CA ARG A 47 17.47 21.97 27.28
C ARG A 47 18.43 21.10 28.07
N ASN A 48 17.97 20.47 29.15
CA ASN A 48 18.80 19.63 30.02
C ASN A 48 19.35 18.39 29.29
N THR A 49 18.62 17.89 28.29
CA THR A 49 18.99 16.69 27.54
C THR A 49 19.68 17.00 26.21
N GLY A 50 19.84 18.28 25.84
CA GLY A 50 20.39 18.68 24.54
C GLY A 50 19.51 18.28 23.35
N ARG A 51 18.21 18.09 23.56
CA ARG A 51 17.24 17.65 22.54
C ARG A 51 16.35 18.80 22.09
N SER A 52 15.78 18.70 20.89
CA SER A 52 14.76 19.65 20.46
C SER A 52 13.42 19.38 21.15
N LEU A 53 12.60 20.42 21.35
CA LEU A 53 11.23 20.26 21.88
C LEU A 53 10.42 19.28 21.03
N ARG A 54 10.60 19.32 19.70
CA ARG A 54 9.98 18.38 18.77
C ARG A 54 10.34 16.93 19.08
N ALA A 55 11.62 16.64 19.34
CA ALA A 55 12.07 15.28 19.64
C ALA A 55 11.48 14.75 20.96
N VAL A 56 11.31 15.62 21.96
CA VAL A 56 10.66 15.28 23.24
C VAL A 56 9.19 14.95 23.04
N VAL A 57 8.47 15.79 22.29
CA VAL A 57 7.04 15.56 21.98
C VAL A 57 6.84 14.28 21.17
N GLU A 58 7.64 14.05 20.14
CA GLU A 58 7.55 12.83 19.33
C GLU A 58 7.84 11.56 20.13
N GLU A 59 8.82 11.58 21.03
CA GLU A 59 9.08 10.43 21.90
C GLU A 59 7.90 10.14 22.83
N GLY A 60 7.35 11.17 23.49
CA GLY A 60 6.16 11.00 24.33
C GLY A 60 5.00 10.38 23.56
N LEU A 61 4.76 10.82 22.32
CA LEU A 61 3.75 10.22 21.45
C LEU A 61 4.07 8.77 21.09
N ARG A 62 5.32 8.40 20.81
CA ARG A 62 5.72 7.01 20.52
C ARG A 62 5.56 6.08 21.72
N GLN A 63 5.70 6.60 22.95
CA GLN A 63 5.50 5.80 24.16
C GLN A 63 4.01 5.52 24.42
N VAL A 64 3.14 6.50 24.13
CA VAL A 64 1.69 6.39 24.33
C VAL A 64 0.99 5.65 23.18
N LEU A 65 1.46 5.84 21.95
CA LEU A 65 0.96 5.18 20.77
C LEU A 65 1.81 3.93 20.52
N PRO A 66 1.39 2.73 20.96
CA PRO A 66 2.13 1.51 20.66
C PRO A 66 2.36 1.44 19.16
N ALA A 67 3.55 0.99 18.75
CA ALA A 67 3.78 0.65 17.36
C ALA A 67 2.63 -0.26 16.92
N PRO A 68 1.96 -0.01 15.77
CA PRO A 68 0.96 -0.93 15.28
C PRO A 68 1.60 -2.31 15.32
N LEU A 69 1.03 -3.23 16.13
CA LEU A 69 1.39 -4.65 16.09
C LEU A 69 1.49 -4.94 14.62
N SER A 70 2.67 -5.34 14.15
CA SER A 70 2.97 -5.48 12.73
C SER A 70 1.76 -6.12 12.09
N SER A 71 0.95 -5.33 11.39
CA SER A 71 -0.27 -5.85 10.81
C SER A 71 0.27 -6.86 9.82
N SER A 72 0.13 -8.15 10.14
CA SER A 72 0.59 -9.23 9.28
C SER A 72 0.23 -8.83 7.87
N ARG A 73 1.23 -8.71 6.98
CA ARG A 73 0.97 -8.30 5.60
C ARG A 73 -0.20 -9.14 5.11
N TYR A 74 -1.29 -8.47 4.74
CA TYR A 74 -2.49 -9.16 4.28
C TYR A 74 -2.08 -10.14 3.18
N ARG A 75 -2.26 -11.44 3.43
CA ARG A 75 -2.15 -12.46 2.38
C ARG A 75 -3.52 -12.60 1.76
N LEU A 76 -3.64 -12.23 0.49
CA LEU A 76 -4.82 -12.53 -0.29
C LEU A 76 -4.93 -14.07 -0.37
N PRO A 77 -6.00 -14.69 0.18
CA PRO A 77 -6.22 -16.12 -0.01
C PRO A 77 -6.42 -16.39 -1.51
N ASP A 78 -5.98 -17.56 -1.95
CA ASP A 78 -6.30 -18.00 -3.30
C ASP A 78 -7.81 -18.29 -3.35
N LEU A 79 -8.51 -17.51 -4.16
CA LEU A 79 -9.94 -17.60 -4.44
C LEU A 79 -10.16 -17.65 -5.95
N SER A 80 -9.18 -18.17 -6.69
CA SER A 80 -9.26 -18.35 -8.13
C SER A 80 -10.31 -19.42 -8.45
N GLU A 81 -11.27 -19.08 -9.30
CA GLU A 81 -12.28 -20.01 -9.79
C GLU A 81 -11.92 -20.46 -11.21
N GLY A 82 -11.94 -21.78 -11.44
CA GLY A 82 -11.59 -22.40 -12.73
C GLY A 82 -10.51 -23.47 -12.63
N GLN A 83 -10.26 -24.15 -13.75
CA GLN A 83 -9.21 -25.18 -13.86
C GLN A 83 -8.06 -24.67 -14.73
N ILE A 84 -6.82 -24.93 -14.31
CA ILE A 84 -5.64 -24.53 -15.06
C ILE A 84 -5.67 -25.21 -16.44
N GLY A 85 -5.64 -24.41 -17.51
CA GLY A 85 -5.68 -24.89 -18.89
C GLY A 85 -7.09 -25.15 -19.44
N ALA A 86 -8.14 -24.90 -18.67
CA ALA A 86 -9.50 -24.86 -19.21
C ALA A 86 -9.71 -23.59 -20.05
N ALA A 87 -10.62 -23.67 -21.03
CA ALA A 87 -11.06 -22.50 -21.77
C ALA A 87 -11.72 -21.50 -20.81
N ASP A 88 -11.35 -20.23 -20.92
CA ASP A 88 -11.92 -19.15 -20.12
C ASP A 88 -13.37 -18.90 -20.57
N PRO A 89 -14.38 -19.20 -19.71
CA PRO A 89 -15.78 -19.00 -20.07
C PRO A 89 -16.14 -17.51 -20.24
N LEU A 90 -15.29 -16.59 -19.76
CA LEU A 90 -15.50 -15.15 -19.83
C LEU A 90 -14.79 -14.48 -21.02
N ALA A 91 -13.97 -15.22 -21.78
CA ALA A 91 -13.18 -14.67 -22.88
C ALA A 91 -14.01 -14.01 -24.00
N GLY A 92 -15.27 -14.40 -24.15
CA GLY A 92 -16.20 -13.85 -25.14
C GLY A 92 -16.95 -12.59 -24.69
N TYR A 93 -16.85 -12.20 -23.42
CA TYR A 93 -17.62 -11.09 -22.88
C TYR A 93 -16.86 -9.77 -23.00
N SER A 94 -17.57 -8.73 -23.42
CA SER A 94 -17.13 -7.35 -23.28
C SER A 94 -17.12 -6.94 -21.80
N TRP A 95 -16.38 -5.87 -21.51
CA TRP A 95 -16.33 -5.31 -20.16
C TRP A 95 -17.73 -4.89 -19.65
N GLN A 96 -18.56 -4.36 -20.55
CA GLN A 96 -19.93 -3.93 -20.25
C GLN A 96 -20.83 -5.09 -19.82
N GLU A 97 -20.72 -6.24 -20.48
CA GLU A 97 -21.52 -7.42 -20.14
C GLU A 97 -21.06 -8.03 -18.80
N LEU A 98 -19.73 -8.13 -18.57
CA LEU A 98 -19.18 -8.65 -17.32
C LEU A 98 -19.63 -7.83 -16.10
N ARG A 99 -19.55 -6.49 -16.18
CA ARG A 99 -19.99 -5.63 -15.07
C ARG A 99 -21.50 -5.71 -14.83
N GLY A 100 -22.30 -5.90 -15.88
CA GLY A 100 -23.75 -6.07 -15.75
C GLY A 100 -24.09 -7.31 -14.93
N ILE A 101 -23.42 -8.43 -15.23
CA ILE A 101 -23.57 -9.70 -14.50
C ILE A 101 -23.12 -9.55 -13.03
N ILE A 102 -21.95 -8.95 -12.78
CA ILE A 102 -21.36 -8.83 -11.43
C ILE A 102 -22.20 -7.93 -10.53
N TYR A 103 -22.65 -6.79 -11.05
CA TYR A 103 -23.36 -5.79 -10.25
C TYR A 103 -24.90 -5.94 -10.32
N GLY A 104 -25.42 -6.84 -11.16
CA GLY A 104 -26.85 -7.06 -11.32
C GLY A 104 -27.57 -5.87 -11.93
N GLU A 105 -26.95 -5.21 -12.92
CA GLU A 105 -27.57 -4.08 -13.61
C GLU A 105 -28.79 -4.57 -14.42
N PRO A 106 -29.94 -3.89 -14.36
CA PRO A 106 -31.12 -4.26 -15.13
C PRO A 106 -30.86 -4.01 -16.62
N GLU A 107 -31.13 -5.01 -17.47
CA GLU A 107 -31.14 -4.81 -18.92
C GLU A 107 -32.30 -3.87 -19.29
N GLU A 108 -31.98 -2.67 -19.77
CA GLU A 108 -32.96 -1.79 -20.43
C GLU A 108 -33.38 -2.45 -21.75
N GLN A 109 -34.65 -2.89 -21.78
CA GLN A 109 -35.35 -3.47 -22.94
C GLN A 109 -35.74 -2.41 -23.97
#